data_AF-A0A3B8UF21-F1
#
_entry.id   AF-A0A3B8UF21-F1
#
_cell.length_a   1.000
_cell.length_b   1.000
_cell.length_c   1.000
_cell.angle_alpha   90.00
_cell.angle_beta   90.00
_cell.angle_gamma   90.00
#
_symmetry.space_group_name_H-M   'P 1'
#
loop_
_entity.id
_entity.type
_entity.pdbx_description
1 polymer ?
#
loop_
_entity_poly.entity_id
_entity_poly.type
_entity_poly.pdbx_seq_one_letter_code
_entity_poly.pdbx_strand_id
1 'polypeptide(L)'
;MASKSGHGSLFVVATQYLAFFDAQQGKKEAAYQRLLPIKDQLADESICLLHQLAFEHANDVLVADLSAKCYQMQPSQEVALRNARSFARLDQPTPAGGWLQTAWQHGEFNLEEILNEAPFARVKDDPSFTEFINPLRQ
;
A
#
# COMPACT_ATOMS: atom_id res chain seq x y z
N MET A 1 23.42 30.53 17.39
CA MET A 1 23.19 29.08 17.33
C MET A 1 22.73 28.74 15.92
N ALA A 2 23.62 28.21 15.08
CA ALA A 2 23.30 27.87 13.70
C ALA A 2 22.44 26.60 13.67
N SER A 3 21.32 26.67 12.96
CA SER A 3 20.31 25.61 12.86
C SER A 3 20.85 24.40 12.11
N LYS A 4 21.02 23.27 12.82
CA LYS A 4 21.30 21.95 12.22
C LYS A 4 20.13 21.40 11.37
N SER A 5 19.01 22.12 11.29
CA SER A 5 17.74 21.67 10.71
C SER A 5 17.71 21.67 9.17
N GLY A 6 18.48 22.52 8.51
CA GLY A 6 18.43 22.66 7.04
C GLY A 6 19.06 21.50 6.25
N HIS A 7 20.12 20.89 6.79
CA HIS A 7 20.84 19.81 6.12
C HIS A 7 20.02 18.50 6.10
N GLY A 8 19.24 18.25 7.17
CA GLY A 8 18.36 17.09 7.26
C GLY A 8 17.22 17.15 6.24
N SER A 9 16.57 18.31 6.11
CA SER A 9 15.48 18.50 5.13
C SER A 9 15.97 18.38 3.68
N LEU A 10 17.13 18.97 3.36
CA LEU A 10 17.72 18.83 2.01
C LEU A 10 18.07 17.38 1.68
N PHE A 11 18.65 16.65 2.64
CA PHE A 11 18.96 15.23 2.48
C PHE A 11 17.71 14.38 2.21
N VAL A 12 16.62 14.60 2.95
CA VAL A 12 15.33 13.90 2.75
C VAL A 12 14.78 14.19 1.35
N VAL A 13 14.69 15.46 0.96
CA VAL A 13 14.16 15.87 -0.34
C VAL A 13 15.00 15.28 -1.49
N ALA A 14 16.34 15.36 -1.40
CA ALA A 14 17.23 14.77 -2.41
C ALA A 14 17.04 13.25 -2.51
N THR A 15 16.91 12.56 -1.37
CA THR A 15 16.70 11.11 -1.32
C THR A 15 15.38 10.71 -1.97
N GLN A 16 14.30 11.47 -1.72
CA GLN A 16 13.00 11.24 -2.37
C GLN A 16 13.09 11.37 -3.89
N TYR A 17 13.68 12.45 -4.40
CA TYR A 17 13.82 12.64 -5.85
C TYR A 17 14.68 11.55 -6.50
N LEU A 18 15.77 11.12 -5.85
CA LEU A 18 16.58 10.01 -6.34
C LEU A 18 15.77 8.71 -6.39
N ALA A 19 14.96 8.43 -5.37
CA ALA A 19 14.09 7.26 -5.37
C ALA A 19 13.02 7.32 -6.48
N PHE A 20 12.43 8.48 -6.74
CA PHE A 20 11.52 8.66 -7.88
C PHE A 20 12.21 8.36 -9.22
N PHE A 21 13.41 8.89 -9.44
CA PHE A 21 14.16 8.63 -10.67
C PHE A 21 14.57 7.16 -10.81
N ASP A 22 14.99 6.53 -9.70
CA ASP A 22 15.30 5.11 -9.69
C ASP A 22 14.05 4.28 -10.05
N ALA A 23 12.90 4.58 -9.47
CA ALA A 23 11.64 3.90 -9.78
C ALA A 23 11.23 4.07 -11.26
N GLN A 24 11.35 5.28 -11.82
CA GLN A 24 11.07 5.55 -13.25
C GLN A 24 12.01 4.79 -14.19
N GLN A 25 13.24 4.51 -13.75
CA GLN A 25 14.22 3.71 -14.50
C GLN A 25 14.05 2.20 -14.27
N GLY A 26 13.02 1.77 -13.54
CA GLY A 26 12.79 0.37 -13.19
C GLY A 26 13.70 -0.17 -12.08
N LYS A 27 14.52 0.68 -11.44
CA LYS A 27 15.42 0.33 -10.32
C LYS A 27 14.65 0.32 -9.00
N LYS A 28 13.60 -0.51 -8.93
CA LYS A 28 12.63 -0.52 -7.83
C LYS A 28 13.26 -0.87 -6.48
N GLU A 29 14.18 -1.84 -6.43
CA GLU A 29 14.93 -2.18 -5.22
C GLU A 29 15.72 -0.96 -4.69
N ALA A 30 16.43 -0.24 -5.57
CA ALA A 30 17.20 0.93 -5.16
C ALA A 30 16.29 2.04 -4.62
N ALA A 31 15.15 2.29 -5.27
CA ALA A 31 14.15 3.24 -4.79
C ALA A 31 13.62 2.84 -3.40
N TYR A 32 13.30 1.56 -3.21
CA TYR A 32 12.80 1.03 -1.93
C TYR A 32 13.81 1.22 -0.80
N GLN A 33 15.06 0.82 -1.02
CA GLN A 33 16.15 0.95 -0.04
C GLN A 33 16.48 2.41 0.30
N ARG A 34 16.23 3.36 -0.61
CA ARG A 34 16.38 4.80 -0.35
C ARG A 34 15.26 5.36 0.52
N LEU A 35 14.02 4.99 0.26
CA LEU A 35 12.85 5.54 0.94
C LEU A 35 12.66 4.94 2.34
N LEU A 36 12.93 3.64 2.50
CA LEU A 36 12.66 2.93 3.74
C LEU A 36 13.29 3.57 5.01
N PRO A 37 14.57 4.01 4.99
CA PRO A 37 15.20 4.63 6.16
C PRO A 37 14.63 6.00 6.53
N ILE A 38 13.95 6.67 5.59
CA ILE A 38 13.39 8.02 5.78
C ILE A 38 11.85 8.02 5.79
N LYS A 39 11.21 6.85 5.90
CA LYS A 39 9.75 6.65 5.76
C LYS A 39 8.90 7.61 6.61
N ASP A 40 9.37 7.98 7.80
CA ASP A 40 8.65 8.84 8.75
C ASP A 40 8.77 10.34 8.42
N GLN A 41 9.57 10.69 7.41
CA GLN A 41 9.85 12.07 6.97
C GLN A 41 9.42 12.30 5.52
N LEU A 42 8.74 11.32 4.91
CA LEU A 42 8.36 11.38 3.51
C LEU A 42 7.28 12.41 3.24
N ALA A 43 7.42 13.13 2.13
CA ALA A 43 6.33 13.86 1.52
C ALA A 43 5.24 12.89 1.03
N ASP A 44 4.01 13.38 0.91
CA ASP A 44 2.81 12.58 0.63
C ASP A 44 2.90 11.75 -0.66
N GLU A 45 3.49 12.29 -1.74
CA GLU A 45 3.70 11.55 -2.99
C GLU A 45 4.72 10.42 -2.82
N SER A 46 5.74 10.64 -1.97
CA SER A 46 6.77 9.63 -1.69
C SER A 46 6.24 8.50 -0.82
N ILE A 47 5.22 8.76 0.02
CA ILE A 47 4.49 7.73 0.76
C ILE A 47 3.80 6.77 -0.20
N CYS A 48 3.15 7.28 -1.25
CA CYS A 48 2.46 6.42 -2.23
C CYS A 48 3.46 5.56 -3.03
N LEU A 49 4.63 6.13 -3.37
CA LEU A 49 5.70 5.35 -3.99
C LEU A 49 6.24 4.26 -3.04
N LEU A 50 6.51 4.59 -1.76
CA LEU A 50 6.99 3.62 -0.78
C LEU A 50 5.94 2.52 -0.53
N HIS A 51 4.65 2.86 -0.48
CA HIS A 51 3.55 1.91 -0.36
C HIS A 51 3.53 0.90 -1.51
N GLN A 52 3.63 1.39 -2.76
CA GLN A 52 3.73 0.52 -3.93
C GLN A 52 4.94 -0.41 -3.83
N LEU A 53 6.12 0.14 -3.56
CA LEU A 53 7.35 -0.63 -3.48
C LEU A 53 7.31 -1.66 -2.34
N ALA A 54 6.74 -1.30 -1.19
CA ALA A 54 6.55 -2.22 -0.08
C ALA A 54 5.69 -3.43 -0.49
N PHE A 55 4.61 -3.20 -1.26
CA PHE A 55 3.77 -4.27 -1.78
C PHE A 55 4.54 -5.20 -2.73
N GLU A 56 5.33 -4.63 -3.65
CA GLU A 56 6.14 -5.40 -4.60
C GLU A 56 7.23 -6.23 -3.91
N HIS A 57 7.71 -5.78 -2.74
CA HIS A 57 8.68 -6.50 -1.90
C HIS A 57 8.02 -7.41 -0.85
N ALA A 58 6.70 -7.61 -0.90
CA ALA A 58 5.93 -8.38 0.08
C ALA A 58 6.14 -7.94 1.55
N ASN A 59 6.46 -6.65 1.77
CA ASN A 59 6.49 -6.08 3.11
C ASN A 59 5.09 -5.63 3.51
N ASP A 60 4.22 -6.61 3.78
CA ASP A 60 2.80 -6.39 4.04
C ASP A 60 2.55 -5.52 5.29
N VAL A 61 3.42 -5.61 6.29
CA VAL A 61 3.36 -4.77 7.50
C VAL A 61 3.48 -3.30 7.12
N LEU A 62 4.48 -2.94 6.29
CA LEU A 62 4.65 -1.57 5.85
C LEU A 62 3.52 -1.10 4.92
N VAL A 63 2.98 -1.98 4.09
CA VAL A 63 1.79 -1.65 3.28
C VAL A 63 0.60 -1.32 4.18
N ALA A 64 0.36 -2.12 5.22
CA ALA A 64 -0.70 -1.89 6.19
C ALA A 64 -0.51 -0.56 6.92
N ASP A 65 0.70 -0.26 7.39
CA ASP A 65 1.05 1.00 8.08
C ASP A 65 0.78 2.24 7.20
N LEU A 66 1.07 2.15 5.90
CA LEU A 66 0.93 3.26 4.95
C LEU A 66 -0.46 3.33 4.28
N SER A 67 -1.29 2.29 4.46
CA SER A 67 -2.52 2.04 3.69
C SER A 67 -3.49 3.23 3.65
N ALA A 68 -3.88 3.75 4.82
CA ALA A 68 -4.85 4.83 4.94
C ALA A 68 -4.32 6.13 4.35
N LYS A 69 -3.07 6.48 4.65
CA LYS A 69 -2.44 7.71 4.15
C LYS A 69 -2.25 7.66 2.63
N CYS A 70 -1.77 6.54 2.09
CA CYS A 70 -1.64 6.35 0.64
C CYS A 70 -3.00 6.46 -0.06
N TYR A 71 -4.03 5.78 0.45
CA TYR A 71 -5.37 5.85 -0.14
C TYR A 71 -5.99 7.25 -0.05
N GLN A 72 -5.80 7.98 1.05
CA GLN A 72 -6.27 9.37 1.17
C GLN A 72 -5.65 10.27 0.09
N MET A 73 -4.38 10.07 -0.25
CA MET A 73 -3.66 10.89 -1.24
C MET A 73 -3.97 10.48 -2.67
N GLN A 74 -4.11 9.17 -2.92
CA GLN A 74 -4.37 8.62 -4.24
C GLN A 74 -5.50 7.57 -4.15
N PRO A 75 -6.77 8.02 -4.00
CA PRO A 75 -7.90 7.09 -3.95
C PRO A 75 -8.04 6.38 -5.30
N SER A 76 -7.77 5.08 -5.32
CA SER A 76 -7.92 4.25 -6.52
C SER A 76 -8.26 2.81 -6.17
N GLN A 77 -8.91 2.13 -7.11
CA GLN A 77 -9.16 0.69 -7.03
C GLN A 77 -7.86 -0.09 -6.78
N GLU A 78 -6.78 0.26 -7.47
CA GLU A 78 -5.50 -0.43 -7.37
C GLU A 78 -4.89 -0.30 -5.96
N VAL A 79 -4.91 0.89 -5.37
CA VAL A 79 -4.39 1.11 -4.00
C VAL A 79 -5.22 0.31 -3.00
N ALA A 80 -6.54 0.34 -3.12
CA ALA A 80 -7.43 -0.43 -2.25
C ALA A 80 -7.20 -1.95 -2.40
N LEU A 81 -6.99 -2.47 -3.62
CA LEU A 81 -6.67 -3.88 -3.83
C LEU A 81 -5.30 -4.28 -3.26
N ARG A 82 -4.28 -3.43 -3.38
CA ARG A 82 -2.97 -3.66 -2.72
C ARG A 82 -3.11 -3.76 -1.21
N ASN A 83 -3.92 -2.86 -0.62
CA ASN A 83 -4.23 -2.89 0.81
C ASN A 83 -4.94 -4.19 1.19
N ALA A 84 -6.03 -4.53 0.49
CA ALA A 84 -6.81 -5.74 0.76
C ALA A 84 -5.95 -7.00 0.76
N ARG A 85 -5.11 -7.17 -0.27
CA ARG A 85 -4.20 -8.31 -0.39
C ARG A 85 -3.17 -8.37 0.74
N SER A 86 -2.61 -7.22 1.14
CA SER A 86 -1.60 -7.19 2.20
C SER A 86 -2.21 -7.53 3.56
N PHE A 87 -3.37 -6.97 3.89
CA PHE A 87 -4.10 -7.34 5.10
C PHE A 87 -4.54 -8.80 5.09
N ALA A 88 -4.91 -9.36 3.93
CA ALA A 88 -5.25 -10.77 3.80
C ALA A 88 -4.04 -11.69 4.09
N ARG A 89 -2.84 -11.35 3.56
CA ARG A 89 -1.59 -12.09 3.87
C ARG A 89 -1.19 -12.00 5.34
N LEU A 90 -1.56 -10.92 6.02
CA LEU A 90 -1.35 -10.74 7.46
C LEU A 90 -2.39 -11.43 8.34
N ASP A 91 -3.29 -12.23 7.77
CA ASP A 91 -4.41 -12.87 8.47
C ASP A 91 -5.31 -11.86 9.19
N GLN A 92 -5.54 -10.69 8.58
CA GLN A 92 -6.41 -9.66 9.11
C GLN A 92 -7.70 -9.56 8.26
N PRO A 93 -8.69 -10.44 8.50
CA PRO A 93 -9.88 -10.57 7.66
C PRO A 93 -10.72 -9.29 7.60
N THR A 94 -10.98 -8.63 8.73
CA THR A 94 -11.80 -7.40 8.76
C THR A 94 -11.23 -6.27 7.87
N PRO A 95 -9.97 -5.82 8.04
CA PRO A 95 -9.43 -4.78 7.16
C PRO A 95 -9.24 -5.26 5.72
N ALA A 96 -8.94 -6.55 5.49
CA ALA A 96 -8.87 -7.09 4.13
C ALA A 96 -10.22 -6.96 3.40
N GLY A 97 -11.32 -7.32 4.06
CA GLY A 97 -12.67 -7.22 3.52
C GLY A 97 -13.10 -5.78 3.29
N GLY A 98 -12.84 -4.88 4.25
CA GLY A 98 -13.13 -3.46 4.12
C GLY A 98 -12.41 -2.78 2.95
N TRP A 99 -11.12 -3.11 2.74
CA TRP A 99 -10.38 -2.61 1.58
C TRP A 99 -10.85 -3.22 0.25
N LEU A 100 -11.24 -4.50 0.24
CA LEU A 100 -11.78 -5.11 -0.98
C LEU A 100 -13.14 -4.52 -1.38
N GLN A 101 -14.02 -4.26 -0.41
CA GLN A 101 -15.25 -3.51 -0.62
C GLN A 101 -14.96 -2.08 -1.11
N THR A 102 -13.96 -1.42 -0.54
CA THR A 102 -13.52 -0.08 -0.98
C THR A 102 -13.04 -0.11 -2.43
N ALA A 103 -12.30 -1.14 -2.84
CA ALA A 103 -11.89 -1.33 -4.23
C ALA A 103 -13.10 -1.49 -5.17
N TRP A 104 -14.11 -2.26 -4.75
CA TRP A 104 -15.35 -2.47 -5.52
C TRP A 104 -16.10 -1.16 -5.80
N GLN A 105 -16.08 -0.21 -4.86
CA GLN A 105 -16.72 1.10 -5.00
C GLN A 105 -16.11 1.96 -6.12
N HIS A 106 -14.86 1.69 -6.54
CA HIS A 106 -14.24 2.37 -7.69
C HIS A 106 -14.64 1.78 -9.04
N GLY A 107 -15.25 0.59 -9.05
CA GLY A 107 -15.65 -0.12 -10.25
C GLY A 107 -15.70 -1.62 -10.02
N GLU A 108 -16.58 -2.28 -10.76
CA GLU A 108 -16.72 -3.74 -10.69
C GLU A 108 -15.50 -4.42 -11.32
N PHE A 109 -15.07 -5.52 -10.70
CA PHE A 109 -14.07 -6.44 -11.22
C PHE A 109 -14.60 -7.87 -11.07
N ASN A 110 -13.86 -8.84 -11.60
CA ASN A 110 -14.21 -10.24 -11.38
C ASN A 110 -13.90 -10.61 -9.92
N LEU A 111 -14.90 -10.48 -9.04
CA LEU A 111 -14.75 -10.73 -7.60
C LEU A 111 -14.20 -12.12 -7.31
N GLU A 112 -14.75 -13.14 -7.97
CA GLU A 112 -14.35 -14.52 -7.75
C GLU A 112 -12.91 -14.79 -8.22
N GLU A 113 -12.42 -14.09 -9.25
CA GLU A 113 -11.01 -14.13 -9.63
C GLU A 113 -10.12 -13.58 -8.53
N ILE A 114 -10.47 -12.41 -7.96
CA ILE A 114 -9.71 -11.80 -6.86
C ILE A 114 -9.73 -12.69 -5.61
N LEU A 115 -10.89 -13.24 -5.23
CA LEU A 115 -11.03 -14.10 -4.05
C LEU A 115 -10.26 -15.43 -4.16
N ASN A 116 -9.95 -15.87 -5.38
CA ASN A 116 -9.16 -17.07 -5.63
C ASN A 116 -7.65 -16.79 -5.69
N GLU A 117 -7.21 -15.53 -5.58
CA GLU A 117 -5.79 -15.22 -5.48
C GLU A 117 -5.20 -15.74 -4.15
N ALA A 118 -3.91 -16.08 -4.19
CA ALA A 118 -3.18 -16.60 -3.03
C ALA A 118 -3.28 -15.74 -1.75
N PRO A 119 -3.28 -14.39 -1.78
CA PRO A 119 -3.43 -13.56 -0.59
C PRO A 119 -4.69 -13.84 0.22
N PHE A 120 -5.81 -14.18 -0.44
CA PHE A 120 -7.10 -14.36 0.22
C PHE A 120 -7.36 -15.79 0.70
N ALA A 121 -6.48 -16.74 0.37
CA ALA A 121 -6.70 -18.17 0.64
C ALA A 121 -6.99 -18.48 2.11
N ARG A 122 -6.45 -17.70 3.05
CA ARG A 122 -6.60 -17.89 4.50
C ARG A 122 -7.75 -17.11 5.12
N VAL A 123 -8.29 -16.10 4.43
CA VAL A 123 -9.32 -15.20 4.96
C VAL A 123 -10.66 -15.29 4.24
N LYS A 124 -10.71 -15.86 3.02
CA LYS A 124 -11.92 -15.84 2.18
C LYS A 124 -13.15 -16.52 2.79
N ASP A 125 -12.93 -17.47 3.70
CA ASP A 125 -13.99 -18.21 4.41
C ASP A 125 -14.19 -17.70 5.86
N ASP A 126 -13.43 -16.68 6.29
CA ASP A 126 -13.56 -16.09 7.62
C ASP A 126 -14.89 -15.29 7.72
N PRO A 127 -15.72 -15.51 8.76
CA PRO A 127 -16.99 -14.82 8.89
C PRO A 127 -16.87 -13.29 8.81
N SER A 128 -15.86 -12.71 9.48
CA SER A 128 -15.65 -11.26 9.51
C SER A 128 -15.17 -10.69 8.17
N PHE A 129 -14.57 -11.51 7.31
CA PHE A 129 -14.29 -11.13 5.92
C PHE A 129 -15.56 -11.24 5.08
N THR A 130 -16.29 -12.36 5.19
CA THR A 130 -17.49 -12.62 4.37
C THR A 130 -18.63 -11.60 4.58
N GLU A 131 -18.71 -10.97 5.75
CA GLU A 131 -19.62 -9.84 6.02
C GLU A 131 -19.45 -8.70 5.00
N PHE A 132 -18.22 -8.45 4.54
CA PHE A 132 -17.93 -7.44 3.52
C PHE A 132 -18.16 -7.94 2.09
N ILE A 133 -17.99 -9.25 1.85
CA ILE A 133 -17.97 -9.83 0.50
C ILE A 133 -19.35 -10.22 0.00
N ASN A 134 -20.21 -10.78 0.88
CA ASN A 134 -21.53 -11.24 0.48
C ASN A 134 -22.40 -10.17 -0.21
N PRO A 135 -22.36 -8.88 0.19
CA PRO A 135 -23.06 -7.81 -0.53
C PRO A 135 -22.54 -7.57 -1.95
N LEU A 136 -21.28 -7.90 -2.24
CA LEU A 136 -20.64 -7.65 -3.54
C LEU A 136 -21.00 -8.71 -4.60
N ARG A 137 -21.63 -9.81 -4.20
CA ARG A 137 -22.05 -10.92 -5.09
C ARG A 137 -23.46 -10.75 -5.66
N GLN A 138 -24.17 -9.68 -5.25
CA GLN A 138 -25.55 -9.40 -5.64
C GLN A 138 -25.58 -8.44 -6.83
#